data_AF-A0A553SRE4-F1
#
_entry.id   AF-A0A553SRE4-F1
#
_cell.length_a   1.000
_cell.length_b   1.000
_cell.length_c   1.000
_cell.angle_alpha   90.00
_cell.angle_beta   90.00
_cell.angle_gamma   90.00
#
_symmetry.space_group_name_H-M   'P 1'
#
loop_
_entity.id
_entity.type
_entity.pdbx_description
1 polymer ?
#
loop_
_entity_poly.entity_id
_entity_poly.type
_entity_poly.pdbx_seq_one_letter_code
_entity_poly.pdbx_strand_id
1 'polypeptide(L)' 'MHEWHCHHINPYHLSKDDSYSNLVVIHKTIHQLVHLKDKVKIEALLQSLKLTSRQKEKVNKLRLRCQNEII' A
#
# COMPACT_ATOMS: atom_id res chain seq x y z
N MET A 1 1.68 16.84 8.18
CA MET A 1 0.73 16.79 9.31
C MET A 1 -0.49 15.91 9.03
N HIS A 2 -0.40 14.83 8.24
CA HIS A 2 -1.52 13.89 8.08
C HIS A 2 -1.00 12.45 8.13
N GLU A 3 -1.54 11.68 9.06
CA GLU A 3 -1.20 10.27 9.28
C GLU A 3 -1.96 9.33 8.33
N TRP A 4 -2.99 9.82 7.64
CA TRP A 4 -3.85 9.06 6.74
C TRP A 4 -3.80 9.60 5.32
N HIS A 5 -3.73 8.69 4.35
CA HIS A 5 -3.78 9.00 2.93
C HIS A 5 -4.92 8.23 2.26
N CYS A 6 -5.54 8.84 1.25
CA CYS A 6 -6.39 8.13 0.30
C CYS A 6 -5.52 7.46 -0.77
N HIS A 7 -5.80 6.20 -1.07
CA HIS A 7 -5.06 5.38 -2.03
C HIS A 7 -6.02 4.82 -3.07
N HIS A 8 -5.67 4.97 -4.35
CA HIS A 8 -6.34 4.27 -5.44
C HIS A 8 -5.95 2.79 -5.42
N ILE A 9 -6.92 1.90 -5.18
CA ILE A 9 -6.75 0.44 -5.19
C ILE A 9 -6.15 0.00 -6.51
N ASN A 10 -6.75 0.37 -7.64
CA ASN A 10 -6.13 0.31 -8.96
C ASN A 10 -5.57 1.71 -9.28
N PRO A 11 -4.27 1.87 -9.54
CA PRO A 11 -3.65 3.18 -9.74
C PRO A 11 -4.35 4.01 -10.82
N TYR A 12 -4.62 5.28 -10.52
CA TYR A 12 -5.34 6.18 -11.43
C TYR A 12 -4.70 6.29 -12.82
N HIS A 13 -3.37 6.27 -12.91
CA HIS A 13 -2.68 6.34 -14.20
C HIS A 13 -2.96 5.12 -15.10
N LEU A 14 -3.39 4.00 -14.53
CA LEU A 14 -3.79 2.77 -15.25
C LEU A 14 -5.30 2.71 -15.49
N SER A 15 -6.10 2.97 -14.45
CA SER A 15 -7.56 2.76 -14.52
C SER A 15 -8.34 3.99 -14.99
N LYS A 16 -7.82 5.20 -14.76
CA LYS A 16 -8.56 6.48 -14.83
C LYS A 16 -9.81 6.51 -13.95
N ASP A 17 -9.88 5.62 -12.95
CA ASP A 17 -11.02 5.46 -12.05
C ASP A 17 -10.75 6.15 -10.71
N ASP A 18 -11.45 7.27 -10.48
CA ASP A 18 -11.44 8.01 -9.21
C ASP A 18 -12.75 7.81 -8.42
N SER A 19 -13.54 6.78 -8.76
CA SER A 19 -14.75 6.44 -8.03
C SER A 19 -14.43 6.00 -6.59
N TYR A 20 -15.35 6.26 -5.67
CA TYR A 20 -15.19 5.87 -4.26
C TYR A 20 -14.90 4.37 -4.08
N SER A 21 -15.45 3.50 -4.94
CA SER A 21 -15.18 2.06 -4.95
C SER A 21 -13.72 1.69 -5.23
N ASN A 22 -12.96 2.56 -5.88
CA ASN A 22 -11.54 2.38 -6.15
C ASN A 22 -10.64 3.07 -5.12
N LEU A 23 -11.21 3.68 -4.06
CA LEU A 23 -10.46 4.42 -3.05
C LEU A 23 -10.45 3.67 -1.71
N VAL A 24 -9.32 3.73 -1.01
CA VAL A 24 -9.18 3.24 0.36
C VAL A 24 -8.34 4.19 1.19
N VAL A 25 -8.76 4.46 2.42
CA VAL A 25 -7.99 5.26 3.38
C VAL A 25 -7.04 4.34 4.16
N ILE A 26 -5.76 4.66 4.14
CA ILE A 26 -4.70 3.90 4.80
C ILE A 26 -3.70 4.83 5.49
N HIS A 27 -3.01 4.32 6.51
CA HIS A 27 -1.97 5.09 7.19
C HIS A 27 -0.84 5.43 6.21
N LYS A 28 -0.24 6.62 6.34
CA LYS A 28 0.81 7.14 5.44
C LYS A 28 1.96 6.15 5.25
N THR A 29 2.43 5.53 6.34
CA THR A 29 3.52 4.54 6.29
C THR A 29 3.11 3.27 5.52
N ILE A 30 1.84 2.87 5.60
CA ILE A 30 1.30 1.76 4.81
C ILE A 30 1.19 2.18 3.34
N HIS A 31 0.74 3.41 3.05
CA HIS A 31 0.71 3.93 1.68
C HIS A 31 2.10 3.94 1.05
N GLN A 32 3.12 4.37 1.81
CA GLN A 32 4.52 4.27 1.39
C GLN A 32 4.92 2.81 1.14
N LEU A 33 4.63 1.92 2.09
CA LEU A 33 4.95 0.49 1.96
C LEU A 33 4.27 -0.15 0.74
N VAL A 34 3.07 0.27 0.34
CA VAL A 34 2.37 -0.27 -0.86
C VAL A 34 3.13 0.05 -2.15
N HIS A 35 3.72 1.24 -2.27
CA HIS A 35 4.38 1.69 -3.50
C HIS A 35 5.90 1.42 -3.53
N LEU A 36 6.50 1.09 -2.39
CA LEU A 36 7.95 0.93 -2.26
C LEU A 36 8.46 -0.31 -3.00
N LYS A 37 9.55 -0.15 -3.75
CA LYS A 37 10.25 -1.25 -4.48
C LYS A 37 11.61 -1.63 -3.88
N ASP A 38 12.15 -0.78 -3.01
CA ASP A 38 13.45 -0.98 -2.35
C ASP A 38 13.31 -2.00 -1.23
N LYS A 39 13.92 -3.18 -1.40
CA LYS A 39 13.82 -4.32 -0.47
C LYS A 39 14.36 -3.99 0.92
N VAL A 40 15.46 -3.24 1.01
CA VAL A 40 16.07 -2.86 2.30
C VAL A 40 15.12 -1.95 3.09
N LYS A 41 14.50 -0.98 2.42
CA LYS A 41 13.53 -0.09 3.08
C LYS A 41 12.22 -0.80 3.42
N ILE A 42 11.79 -1.76 2.61
CA ILE A 42 10.62 -2.60 2.90
C ILE A 42 10.84 -3.39 4.20
N GLU A 43 11.98 -4.05 4.33
CA GLU A 43 12.32 -4.84 5.53
C GLU A 43 12.36 -3.96 6.78
N ALA A 44 13.00 -2.79 6.71
CA ALA A 44 13.04 -1.84 7.82
C ALA A 44 11.64 -1.39 8.26
N LEU A 45 10.74 -1.10 7.31
CA LEU A 45 9.35 -0.75 7.61
C LEU A 45 8.58 -1.93 8.20
N LEU A 46 8.79 -3.14 7.70
CA LEU A 46 8.10 -4.34 8.23
C LEU A 46 8.49 -4.63 9.68
N GLN A 47 9.78 -4.47 10.03
CA GLN A 47 10.27 -4.62 11.40
C GLN A 47 9.66 -3.58 12.35
N SER A 48 9.50 -2.35 11.88
CA SER A 48 8.88 -1.27 12.65
C SER A 48 7.37 -1.46 12.83
N LEU A 49 6.66 -1.81 11.75
CA LEU A 49 5.19 -1.89 11.74
C LEU A 49 4.63 -3.15 12.41
N LYS A 50 5.43 -4.23 12.50
CA LYS A 50 5.06 -5.51 13.14
C LYS A 50 3.68 -6.03 12.69
N LEU A 51 3.43 -5.98 11.39
CA LEU A 51 2.15 -6.38 10.80
C LEU A 51 1.85 -7.87 11.04
N THR A 52 0.61 -8.16 11.43
CA THR A 52 0.09 -9.54 11.46
C THR A 52 -0.01 -10.13 10.05
N SER A 53 -0.07 -11.45 9.91
CA SER A 53 -0.21 -12.12 8.61
C SER A 53 -1.42 -11.61 7.82
N ARG A 54 -2.55 -11.38 8.49
CA ARG A 54 -3.77 -10.82 7.87
C ARG A 54 -3.57 -9.38 7.38
N GLN A 55 -2.81 -8.57 8.11
CA GLN A 55 -2.49 -7.20 7.68
C GLN A 55 -1.51 -7.21 6.49
N LYS A 56 -0.50 -8.08 6.50
CA LYS A 56 0.42 -8.27 5.36
C LYS A 56 -0.34 -8.70 4.11
N GLU A 57 -1.30 -9.61 4.23
CA GLU A 57 -2.14 -10.03 3.10
C GLU A 57 -2.90 -8.85 2.47
N LYS A 58 -3.46 -7.95 3.28
CA LYS A 58 -4.11 -6.73 2.78
C LYS A 58 -3.14 -5.80 2.06
N VAL A 59 -1.94 -5.61 2.61
CA VAL A 59 -0.87 -4.82 1.95
C VAL A 59 -0.48 -5.45 0.62
N ASN A 60 -0.28 -6.78 0.59
CA ASN A 60 0.08 -7.52 -0.63
C ASN A 60 -0.99 -7.41 -1.71
N LYS A 61 -2.28 -7.44 -1.35
CA LYS A 61 -3.36 -7.19 -2.31
C LYS A 61 -3.23 -5.81 -2.97
N LEU A 62 -2.92 -4.76 -2.21
CA LEU A 62 -2.70 -3.41 -2.76
C LEU A 62 -1.41 -3.32 -3.59
N ARG A 63 -0.32 -3.94 -3.13
CA ARG A 63 0.97 -3.99 -3.85
C ARG A 63 0.80 -4.63 -5.23
N LEU A 64 0.09 -5.75 -5.32
CA LEU A 64 -0.18 -6.44 -6.58
C LEU A 64 -1.00 -5.58 -7.55
N ARG A 65 -1.99 -4.81 -7.07
CA ARG A 65 -2.73 -3.86 -7.91
C ARG A 65 -1.86 -2.72 -8.43
N CYS A 66 -0.82 -2.36 -7.69
CA CYS A 66 0.21 -1.41 -8.12
C CYS A 66 1.34 -2.06 -8.94
N GLN A 67 1.17 -3.32 -9.39
CA GLN A 67 2.17 -4.08 -10.14
C GLN A 67 3.51 -4.25 -9.40
N ASN A 68 3.46 -4.33 -8.06
CA ASN A 68 4.61 -4.60 -7.20
C ASN A 68 4.60 -6.06 -6.72
N GLU A 69 5.78 -6.58 -6.36
CA GLU A 69 5.94 -7.89 -5.72
C GLU A 69 5.38 -7.91 -4.29
N ILE A 70 4.94 -9.10 -3.85
CA ILE A 70 4.50 -9.34 -2.47
C ILE A 70 5.67 -9.29 -1.48
N ILE A 71 5.35 -9.03 -0.21
CA ILE A 71 6.26 -9.03 0.94
C ILE A 71 5.89 -10.10 1.96
#